data_AF-A0A1W2DK04-F1
#
_entry.id   AF-A0A1W2DK04-F1
#
_cell.length_a   1.000
_cell.length_b   1.000
_cell.length_c   1.000
_cell.angle_alpha   90.00
_cell.angle_beta   90.00
_cell.angle_gamma   90.00
#
_symmetry.space_group_name_H-M   'P 1'
#
loop_
_entity.id
_entity.type
_entity.pdbx_description
1 polymer ?
#
loop_
_entity_poly.entity_id
_entity_poly.type
_entity_poly.pdbx_seq_one_letter_code
_entity_poly.pdbx_strand_id
1 'polypeptide(L)' 'MLYKYELGDKVTNEDAEILTHLMHMHPEAAEKIGPGIESFSVRTADYGTRCFWVNRVDGTTEKFSFRACY' A
#
# COMPACT_ATOMS: atom_id res chain seq x y z
N MET A 1 -8.95 -4.22 -8.81
CA MET A 1 -8.48 -4.36 -7.42
C MET A 1 -8.80 -3.12 -6.56
N LEU A 2 -8.44 -1.89 -6.94
CA LEU A 2 -8.70 -0.68 -6.12
C LEU A 2 -10.19 -0.36 -5.80
N TYR A 3 -11.13 -0.80 -6.64
CA TYR A 3 -12.57 -0.60 -6.41
C TYR A 3 -13.23 -1.73 -5.61
N LYS A 4 -12.46 -2.77 -5.26
CA LYS A 4 -12.96 -3.96 -4.58
C LYS A 4 -13.04 -3.79 -3.06
N TYR A 5 -12.30 -2.80 -2.54
CA TYR A 5 -12.19 -2.49 -1.11
C TYR A 5 -12.83 -1.13 -0.82
N GLU A 6 -13.53 -1.06 0.31
CA GLU A 6 -14.07 0.19 0.82
C GLU A 6 -12.97 1.05 1.47
N LEU A 7 -13.28 2.32 1.69
CA LEU A 7 -12.38 3.28 2.32
C LEU A 7 -12.23 2.96 3.80
N GLY A 8 -11.01 2.68 4.23
CA GLY A 8 -10.71 2.20 5.58
C GLY A 8 -10.61 0.68 5.69
N ASP A 9 -10.89 -0.05 4.61
CA ASP A 9 -10.87 -1.50 4.63
C ASP A 9 -9.45 -2.06 4.59
N LYS A 10 -9.26 -3.20 5.28
CA LYS A 10 -7.98 -3.88 5.34
C LYS A 10 -7.86 -4.81 4.12
N VAL A 11 -6.76 -4.67 3.40
CA VAL A 11 -6.51 -5.50 2.22
C VAL A 11 -6.35 -6.96 2.65
N THR A 12 -6.92 -7.89 1.89
CA THR A 12 -6.74 -9.33 2.16
C THR A 12 -5.29 -9.76 1.99
N ASN A 13 -4.90 -10.88 2.59
CA ASN A 13 -3.53 -11.39 2.49
C ASN A 13 -3.09 -11.62 1.03
N GLU A 14 -3.98 -12.11 0.16
CA GLU A 14 -3.66 -12.34 -1.26
C GLU A 14 -3.27 -11.04 -1.98
N ASP A 15 -4.07 -9.98 -1.80
CA ASP A 15 -3.76 -8.67 -2.38
C ASP A 15 -2.54 -8.02 -1.69
N ALA A 16 -2.30 -8.30 -0.40
CA ALA A 16 -1.12 -7.83 0.33
C ALA A 16 0.19 -8.41 -0.25
N GLU A 17 0.21 -9.70 -0.62
CA GLU A 17 1.36 -10.32 -1.27
C GLU A 17 1.64 -9.68 -2.63
N ILE A 18 0.58 -9.43 -3.41
CA ILE A 18 0.68 -8.74 -4.70
C ILE A 18 1.24 -7.32 -4.51
N LEU A 19 0.71 -6.55 -3.55
CA LEU A 19 1.19 -5.20 -3.25
C LEU A 19 2.65 -5.19 -2.78
N THR A 20 3.06 -6.20 -2.03
CA THR A 20 4.47 -6.38 -1.62
C THR A 20 5.36 -6.63 -2.82
N HIS A 21 4.96 -7.52 -3.74
CA HIS A 21 5.68 -7.75 -5.00
C HIS A 21 5.77 -6.48 -5.86
N LEU A 22 4.69 -5.71 -5.95
CA LEU A 22 4.67 -4.43 -6.64
C LEU A 22 5.60 -3.41 -5.99
N MET A 23 5.64 -3.35 -4.65
CA MET A 23 6.59 -2.51 -3.93
C MET A 23 8.01 -2.90 -4.28
N HIS A 24 8.35 -4.19 -4.30
CA HIS A 24 9.69 -4.67 -4.67
C HIS A 24 10.10 -4.32 -6.10
N MET A 25 9.14 -4.09 -7.01
CA MET A 25 9.44 -3.62 -8.37
C MET A 25 9.71 -2.10 -8.44
N HIS A 26 9.42 -1.32 -7.40
CA HIS A 26 9.78 0.09 -7.37
C HIS A 26 11.27 0.27 -7.03
N PRO A 27 11.99 1.21 -7.67
CA PRO A 27 13.38 1.52 -7.31
C PRO A 27 13.51 2.03 -5.86
N GLU A 28 12.44 2.61 -5.32
CA GLU A 28 12.34 3.10 -3.93
C GLU A 28 11.68 2.08 -2.98
N ALA A 29 11.64 0.79 -3.37
CA ALA A 29 11.05 -0.29 -2.56
C ALA A 29 11.60 -0.31 -1.14
N ALA A 30 12.93 -0.27 -1.02
CA ALA A 30 13.63 -0.39 0.26
C ALA A 30 13.24 0.75 1.21
N GLU A 31 13.09 1.97 0.68
CA GLU A 31 12.75 3.14 1.47
C GLU A 31 11.27 3.14 1.90
N LYS A 32 10.37 2.70 1.01
CA LYS A 32 8.94 2.62 1.34
C LYS A 32 8.57 1.42 2.22
N ILE A 33 9.23 0.29 2.08
CA ILE A 33 9.07 -0.87 2.98
C ILE A 33 9.69 -0.53 4.35
N GLY A 34 10.85 0.11 4.34
CA GLY A 34 11.59 0.47 5.54
C GLY A 34 11.88 -0.76 6.42
N PRO A 35 11.39 -0.80 7.68
CA PRO A 35 11.66 -1.90 8.62
C PRO A 35 10.83 -3.18 8.36
N GLY A 36 9.77 -3.11 7.54
CA GLY A 36 8.93 -4.27 7.22
C GLY A 36 7.44 -3.92 7.14
N ILE A 37 6.72 -4.64 6.27
CA ILE A 37 5.27 -4.48 6.07
C ILE A 37 4.53 -5.39 7.05
N GLU A 38 3.65 -4.82 7.87
CA GLU A 38 2.72 -5.58 8.71
C GLU A 38 1.44 -5.90 7.95
N SER A 39 0.84 -4.90 7.30
CA SER A 39 -0.40 -5.07 6.55
C SER A 39 -0.67 -3.90 5.60
N PHE A 40 -1.62 -4.07 4.69
CA PHE A 40 -2.07 -2.99 3.80
C PHE A 40 -3.49 -2.55 4.12
N SER A 41 -3.78 -1.29 3.89
CA SER A 41 -5.12 -0.70 4.04
C SER A 41 -5.42 0.20 2.87
N VAL A 42 -6.69 0.25 2.46
CA VAL A 42 -7.15 1.18 1.42
C VAL A 42 -7.71 2.41 2.10
N ARG A 43 -7.18 3.60 1.80
CA ARG A 43 -7.76 4.86 2.28
C ARG A 43 -7.82 5.89 1.17
N THR A 44 -8.63 6.92 1.36
CA THR A 44 -8.63 8.09 0.50
C THR A 44 -7.35 8.88 0.73
N ALA A 45 -6.72 9.29 -0.36
CA ALA A 45 -5.69 10.32 -0.39
C ALA A 45 -6.31 11.66 -0.79
N ASP A 46 -5.46 12.67 -0.94
CA ASP A 46 -5.83 13.99 -1.44
C ASP A 46 -6.64 13.91 -2.75
N TYR A 47 -7.59 14.82 -2.90
CA TYR A 47 -8.51 14.91 -4.04
C TYR A 47 -9.52 13.75 -4.20
N GLY A 48 -9.80 12.99 -3.13
CA GLY A 48 -10.81 11.91 -3.18
C GLY A 48 -10.36 10.69 -3.97
N THR A 49 -9.07 10.58 -4.26
CA THR A 49 -8.49 9.42 -4.93
C THR A 49 -8.22 8.31 -3.93
N ARG A 50 -8.47 7.05 -4.32
CA ARG A 50 -8.14 5.88 -3.49
C ARG A 50 -6.66 5.55 -3.62
N CYS A 51 -5.97 5.39 -2.51
CA CYS A 51 -4.59 4.95 -2.47
C CYS A 51 -4.40 3.80 -1.46
N PHE A 52 -3.35 3.02 -1.69
CA PHE A 52 -2.94 1.98 -0.75
C PHE A 52 -2.04 2.61 0.32
N TRP A 53 -2.22 2.13 1.54
CA TRP A 53 -1.42 2.50 2.69
C TRP A 53 -0.75 1.24 3.21
N VAL A 54 0.57 1.31 3.38
CA VAL A 54 1.39 0.28 4.01
C VAL A 54 1.41 0.59 5.49
N ASN A 55 0.92 -0.33 6.32
CA ASN A 55 1.16 -0.32 7.75
C ASN A 55 2.45 -1.10 8.00
N ARG A 56 3.46 -0.42 8.56
CA ARG A 56 4.74 -1.03 8.91
C ARG A 56 4.67 -1.67 10.29
N VAL A 57 5.57 -2.62 10.55
CA VAL A 57 5.72 -3.27 11.87
C VAL A 57 6.10 -2.30 12.99
N ASP A 58 6.67 -1.14 12.63
CA ASP A 58 7.03 -0.07 13.56
C ASP A 58 5.83 0.81 13.96
N GLY A 59 4.62 0.52 13.44
CA GLY A 59 3.40 1.30 13.67
C GLY A 59 3.28 2.55 12.80
N THR A 60 4.30 2.85 12.00
CA THR A 60 4.23 3.91 10.99
C THR A 60 3.45 3.45 9.76
N THR A 61 2.77 4.39 9.10
CA THR A 61 2.00 4.09 7.89
C THR A 61 2.46 4.95 6.73
N GLU A 62 2.72 4.34 5.58
CA GLU A 62 3.23 5.04 4.41
C GLU A 62 2.23 4.96 3.26
N LYS A 63 1.95 6.09 2.60
CA LYS A 63 1.09 6.10 1.41
C LYS A 63 1.86 5.64 0.18
N PHE A 64 1.26 4.73 -0.57
CA PHE A 64 1.80 4.25 -1.83
C PHE A 64 0.72 4.25 -2.92
N SER A 65 1.05 4.90 -4.02
CA SER A 65 0.18 5.00 -5.18
C SER A 65 0.76 4.14 -6.30
N PHE A 66 0.05 3.06 -6.65
CA PHE A 66 0.42 2.20 -7.78
C PHE A 66 0.47 2.95 -9.13
N ARG A 67 -0.18 4.12 -9.22
CA ARG A 67 -0.21 4.95 -10.44
C ARG A 67 1.14 5.57 -10.81
N ALA A 68 2.16 5.47 -9.95
CA ALA A 68 3.51 5.99 -10.21
C ALA A 68 4.42 5.03 -11.00
N CYS A 69 3.92 3.86 -11.42
CA CYS A 69 4.67 2.88 -12.22
C CYS A 69 4.67 3.16 -13.74
N TYR A 70 4.48 4.41 -14.18
CA TYR A 70 4.50 4.79 -15.60
C TYR A 70 5.31 6.05 -15.84
#